data_AF-A0A7Z0QEW5-F1
#
_entry.id   AF-A0A7Z0QEW5-F1
#
_cell.length_a   1.000
_cell.length_b   1.000
_cell.length_c   1.000
_cell.angle_alpha   90.00
_cell.angle_beta   90.00
_cell.angle_gamma   90.00
#
_symmetry.space_group_name_H-M   'P 1'
#
loop_
_entity.id
_entity.type
_entity.pdbx_description
1 polymer ?
#
loop_
_entity_poly.entity_id
_entity_poly.type
_entity_poly.pdbx_seq_one_letter_code
_entity_poly.pdbx_strand_id
1 'polypeptide(L)'
;MNEAINNRHSRGWDTSNFSAERREYLDGDLAFEAIARSIASEATVLRTWLEPYHTANPRNHPERSARQVCFRVSVYPQTFDLFYNSSDGLRGRYWQEPELGFEATKQVIRLLRPNLMRFAEANPPGFERRSKFASEMGLADVGISLDAPSSKVWVGEEVLISSQPELVVQRWIENEGRGIMGMWCKGPRWRCAPESGEIEVKGGLIDSDGRERIPESKVRRSEEIHFFGFT
;
A
#
# COMPACT_ATOMS: atom_id res chain seq x y z
N MET A 1 0.66 -32.39 -20.14
CA MET A 1 1.74 -31.42 -19.87
C MET A 1 1.18 -30.09 -19.36
N ASN A 2 0.16 -30.12 -18.46
CA ASN A 2 -0.54 -28.91 -17.97
C ASN A 2 -0.62 -28.80 -16.43
N GLU A 3 -0.08 -29.76 -15.66
CA GLU A 3 -0.11 -29.71 -14.18
C GLU A 3 1.10 -28.98 -13.55
N ALA A 4 2.12 -28.65 -14.33
CA ALA A 4 3.36 -28.06 -13.82
C ALA A 4 3.34 -26.52 -13.69
N ILE A 5 2.33 -25.85 -14.25
CA ILE A 5 2.21 -24.38 -14.20
C ILE A 5 1.39 -23.94 -12.98
N ASN A 6 0.38 -24.70 -12.57
CA ASN A 6 -0.46 -24.35 -11.40
C ASN A 6 0.20 -24.63 -10.04
N ASN A 7 1.33 -25.35 -10.00
CA ASN A 7 1.93 -25.83 -8.76
C ASN A 7 3.06 -24.93 -8.19
N ARG A 8 3.34 -23.78 -8.82
CA ARG A 8 4.34 -22.82 -8.33
C ARG A 8 3.76 -21.71 -7.46
N HIS A 9 2.44 -21.48 -7.50
CA HIS A 9 1.80 -20.36 -6.81
C HIS A 9 1.36 -20.67 -5.36
N SER A 10 1.43 -21.92 -4.89
CA SER A 10 0.93 -22.32 -3.56
C SER A 10 2.01 -22.64 -2.52
N ARG A 11 3.29 -22.74 -2.90
CA ARG A 11 4.36 -23.08 -1.94
C ARG A 11 4.80 -21.84 -1.18
N GLY A 12 4.04 -21.49 -0.14
CA GLY A 12 4.46 -20.52 0.88
C GLY A 12 3.50 -19.37 1.13
N TRP A 13 2.31 -19.35 0.53
CA TRP A 13 1.20 -18.49 0.97
C TRP A 13 0.17 -19.37 1.68
N ASP A 14 0.15 -19.35 3.02
CA ASP A 14 -0.70 -20.24 3.80
C ASP A 14 -1.69 -19.44 4.67
N THR A 15 -2.97 -19.71 4.43
CA THR A 15 -4.15 -19.14 5.09
C THR A 15 -4.73 -20.07 6.16
N SER A 16 -4.05 -21.18 6.51
CA SER A 16 -4.53 -22.23 7.43
C SER A 16 -4.97 -21.72 8.81
N ASN A 17 -4.43 -20.59 9.27
CA ASN A 17 -4.84 -19.93 10.52
C ASN A 17 -6.19 -19.19 10.43
N PHE A 18 -6.83 -19.14 9.26
CA PHE A 18 -8.08 -18.41 9.05
C PHE A 18 -9.30 -19.33 9.20
N SER A 19 -10.48 -18.75 9.44
CA SER A 19 -11.73 -19.52 9.48
C SER A 19 -12.01 -20.20 8.13
N ALA A 20 -12.82 -21.25 8.14
CA ALA A 20 -13.16 -21.98 6.92
C ALA A 20 -13.86 -21.08 5.89
N GLU A 21 -14.76 -20.22 6.37
CA GLU A 21 -15.52 -19.26 5.54
C GLU A 21 -14.58 -18.23 4.89
N ARG A 22 -13.59 -17.74 5.64
CA ARG A 22 -12.61 -16.78 5.14
C ARG A 22 -11.69 -17.40 4.10
N ARG A 23 -11.24 -18.62 4.34
CA ARG A 23 -10.43 -19.38 3.36
C ARG A 23 -11.20 -19.66 2.08
N GLU A 24 -12.49 -19.99 2.16
CA GLU A 24 -13.30 -20.32 0.98
C GLU A 24 -13.23 -19.24 -0.12
N TYR A 25 -13.29 -17.96 0.25
CA TYR A 25 -13.18 -16.88 -0.75
C TYR A 25 -11.75 -16.42 -1.00
N LEU A 26 -10.84 -16.47 -0.01
CA LEU A 26 -9.45 -16.06 -0.20
C LEU A 26 -8.62 -17.03 -1.05
N ASP A 27 -8.95 -18.32 -0.96
CA ASP A 27 -8.31 -19.39 -1.73
C ASP A 27 -8.99 -19.57 -3.10
N GLY A 28 -10.02 -18.77 -3.41
CA GLY A 28 -10.67 -18.77 -4.72
C GLY A 28 -9.77 -18.20 -5.83
N ASP A 29 -9.96 -18.67 -7.06
CA ASP A 29 -9.17 -18.29 -8.24
C ASP A 29 -9.58 -16.91 -8.83
N LEU A 30 -9.60 -15.87 -8.00
CA LEU A 30 -9.92 -14.51 -8.45
C LEU A 30 -8.65 -13.75 -8.83
N ALA A 31 -8.47 -13.49 -10.13
CA ALA A 31 -7.34 -12.72 -10.63
C ALA A 31 -7.29 -11.29 -10.06
N PHE A 32 -6.08 -10.79 -9.81
CA PHE A 32 -5.85 -9.44 -9.27
C PHE A 32 -6.60 -8.34 -10.03
N GLU A 33 -6.66 -8.42 -11.35
CA GLU A 33 -7.33 -7.44 -12.19
C GLU A 33 -8.82 -7.33 -11.88
N ALA A 34 -9.45 -8.44 -11.50
CA ALA A 34 -10.85 -8.45 -11.07
C ALA A 34 -10.98 -7.81 -9.68
N ILE A 35 -10.10 -8.17 -8.73
CA ILE A 35 -10.06 -7.57 -7.39
C ILE A 35 -9.87 -6.04 -7.47
N ALA A 36 -8.90 -5.58 -8.27
CA ALA A 36 -8.61 -4.16 -8.45
C ALA A 36 -9.78 -3.39 -9.10
N ARG A 37 -10.54 -4.03 -10.01
CA ARG A 37 -11.76 -3.45 -10.57
C ARG A 37 -12.86 -3.34 -9.52
N SER A 38 -13.06 -4.36 -8.69
CA SER A 38 -14.03 -4.31 -7.58
C SER A 38 -13.71 -3.18 -6.60
N ILE A 39 -12.44 -3.04 -6.21
CA ILE A 39 -11.96 -1.91 -5.40
C ILE A 39 -12.37 -0.58 -6.04
N ALA A 40 -12.08 -0.38 -7.33
CA ALA A 40 -12.38 0.88 -8.01
C ALA A 40 -13.89 1.15 -8.19
N SER A 41 -14.70 0.11 -8.39
CA SER A 41 -16.15 0.26 -8.53
C SER A 41 -16.87 0.52 -7.22
N GLU A 42 -16.36 -0.01 -6.11
CA GLU A 42 -16.96 0.13 -4.77
C GLU A 42 -16.42 1.34 -4.00
N ALA A 43 -15.27 1.86 -4.43
CA ALA A 43 -14.54 2.92 -3.73
C ALA A 43 -15.39 4.17 -3.48
N THR A 44 -15.57 4.47 -2.19
CA THR A 44 -16.06 5.76 -1.73
C THR A 44 -14.91 6.52 -1.07
N VAL A 45 -14.50 7.65 -1.63
CA VAL A 45 -13.45 8.49 -1.03
C VAL A 45 -14.03 9.20 0.19
N LEU A 46 -13.49 8.89 1.37
CA LEU A 46 -13.95 9.43 2.65
C LEU A 46 -13.29 10.76 2.99
N ARG A 47 -12.00 10.87 2.66
CA ARG A 47 -11.18 12.00 3.10
C ARG A 47 -9.92 12.17 2.23
N THR A 48 -9.41 13.39 2.17
CA THR A 48 -8.07 13.70 1.67
C THR A 48 -7.32 14.67 2.59
N TRP A 49 -5.99 14.57 2.64
CA TRP A 49 -5.11 15.46 3.39
C TRP A 49 -3.70 15.49 2.78
N LEU A 50 -2.87 16.42 3.26
CA LEU A 50 -1.46 16.51 2.91
C LEU A 50 -0.57 16.01 4.05
N GLU A 51 0.43 15.20 3.68
CA GLU A 51 1.52 14.81 4.57
C GLU A 51 2.84 15.43 4.09
N PRO A 52 3.52 16.24 4.92
CA PRO A 52 4.85 16.72 4.61
C PRO A 52 5.89 15.63 4.92
N TYR A 53 7.08 15.75 4.33
CA TYR A 53 8.18 14.84 4.65
C TYR A 53 8.81 15.18 6.01
N HIS A 54 8.44 14.43 7.04
CA HIS A 54 8.81 14.71 8.44
C HIS A 54 10.25 14.30 8.84
N THR A 55 10.90 13.42 8.09
CA THR A 55 12.22 12.87 8.43
C THR A 55 13.38 13.54 7.72
N ALA A 56 13.14 14.62 6.96
CA ALA A 56 14.21 15.41 6.38
C ALA A 56 15.10 16.02 7.47
N ASN A 57 16.41 15.80 7.39
CA ASN A 57 17.37 16.39 8.33
C ASN A 57 17.23 17.93 8.34
N PRO A 58 17.04 18.56 9.53
CA PRO A 58 16.85 20.00 9.69
C PRO A 58 18.08 20.86 9.34
N ARG A 59 19.19 20.29 8.86
CA ARG A 59 20.37 21.08 8.45
C ARG A 59 20.56 21.35 6.95
N ASN A 60 20.22 20.51 5.97
CA ASN A 60 20.27 20.88 4.53
C ASN A 60 19.67 19.82 3.59
N HIS A 61 18.36 19.82 3.30
CA HIS A 61 17.84 19.04 2.17
C HIS A 61 16.67 19.75 1.46
N PRO A 62 16.63 19.73 0.11
CA PRO A 62 15.49 20.24 -0.69
C PRO A 62 14.17 19.50 -0.38
N GLU A 63 14.26 18.30 0.20
CA GLU A 63 13.14 17.42 0.55
C GLU A 63 12.24 17.95 1.68
N ARG A 64 12.63 19.03 2.39
CA ARG A 64 11.76 19.62 3.44
C ARG A 64 10.49 20.26 2.91
N SER A 65 10.52 20.68 1.65
CA SER A 65 9.35 21.17 0.94
C SER A 65 8.49 20.03 0.41
N ALA A 66 9.02 18.80 0.39
CA ALA A 66 8.32 17.67 -0.18
C ALA A 66 7.08 17.31 0.64
N ARG A 67 6.01 17.05 -0.09
CA ARG A 67 4.72 16.65 0.44
C ARG A 67 4.07 15.65 -0.50
N GLN A 68 3.13 14.88 0.04
CA GLN A 68 2.31 13.95 -0.72
C GLN A 68 0.85 14.17 -0.38
N VAL A 69 -0.01 13.94 -1.35
CA VAL A 69 -1.45 13.84 -1.12
C VAL A 69 -1.77 12.46 -0.54
N CYS A 70 -2.68 12.41 0.42
CA CYS A 70 -3.20 11.18 0.99
C CYS A 70 -4.72 11.14 0.84
N PHE A 71 -5.26 9.94 0.70
CA PHE A 71 -6.68 9.68 0.63
C PHE A 71 -7.04 8.48 1.50
N ARG A 72 -8.22 8.56 2.12
CA ARG A 72 -8.87 7.43 2.75
C ARG A 72 -10.06 7.01 1.90
N VAL A 73 -10.11 5.73 1.53
CA VAL A 73 -11.11 5.16 0.63
C VAL A 73 -11.79 4.00 1.34
N SER A 74 -13.13 3.98 1.35
CA SER A 74 -13.92 2.85 1.83
C SER A 74 -14.29 1.90 0.69
N VAL A 75 -14.27 0.60 0.97
CA VAL A 75 -14.68 -0.51 0.10
C VAL A 75 -15.39 -1.57 0.94
N TYR A 76 -15.99 -2.59 0.31
CA TYR A 76 -16.58 -3.67 1.09
C TYR A 76 -15.51 -4.51 1.80
N PRO A 77 -15.79 -5.02 3.02
CA PRO A 77 -14.79 -5.75 3.79
C PRO A 77 -14.21 -6.98 3.09
N GLN A 78 -15.04 -7.74 2.38
CA GLN A 78 -14.57 -8.89 1.63
C GLN A 78 -13.67 -8.49 0.45
N THR A 79 -13.97 -7.38 -0.23
CA THR A 79 -13.13 -6.85 -1.32
C THR A 79 -11.78 -6.36 -0.79
N PHE A 80 -11.79 -5.69 0.37
CA PHE A 80 -10.55 -5.34 1.07
C PHE A 80 -9.72 -6.58 1.42
N ASP A 81 -10.35 -7.62 1.96
CA ASP A 81 -9.65 -8.83 2.39
C ASP A 81 -9.06 -9.60 1.20
N LEU A 82 -9.81 -9.73 0.10
CA LEU A 82 -9.30 -10.23 -1.18
C LEU A 82 -8.13 -9.38 -1.68
N PHE A 83 -8.27 -8.06 -1.65
CA PHE A 83 -7.22 -7.14 -2.07
C PHE A 83 -5.95 -7.24 -1.24
N TYR A 84 -6.05 -7.40 0.07
CA TYR A 84 -4.88 -7.32 0.95
C TYR A 84 -4.29 -8.70 1.28
N ASN A 85 -5.11 -9.74 1.44
CA ASN A 85 -4.72 -11.02 2.04
C ASN A 85 -4.88 -12.26 1.13
N SER A 86 -5.41 -12.14 -0.09
CA SER A 86 -5.36 -13.25 -1.05
C SER A 86 -3.97 -13.39 -1.69
N SER A 87 -3.66 -14.59 -2.20
CA SER A 87 -2.37 -14.90 -2.85
C SER A 87 -2.15 -14.12 -4.16
N ASP A 88 -3.24 -13.70 -4.81
CA ASP A 88 -3.23 -12.80 -5.97
C ASP A 88 -3.57 -11.35 -5.60
N GLY A 89 -3.88 -11.06 -4.33
CA GLY A 89 -4.03 -9.71 -3.79
C GLY A 89 -2.71 -8.95 -3.77
N LEU A 90 -2.73 -7.67 -3.35
CA LEU A 90 -1.58 -6.78 -3.38
C LEU A 90 -0.35 -7.37 -2.66
N ARG A 91 -0.52 -7.86 -1.43
CA ARG A 91 0.59 -8.48 -0.68
C ARG A 91 1.04 -9.78 -1.33
N GLY A 92 0.10 -10.57 -1.85
CA GLY A 92 0.38 -11.76 -2.64
C GLY A 92 1.23 -11.45 -3.86
N ARG A 93 0.93 -10.38 -4.60
CA ARG A 93 1.73 -9.90 -5.73
C ARG A 93 3.15 -9.50 -5.32
N TYR A 94 3.33 -8.77 -4.22
CA TYR A 94 4.68 -8.50 -3.68
C TYR A 94 5.41 -9.77 -3.25
N TRP A 95 4.69 -10.73 -2.64
CA TRP A 95 5.27 -12.02 -2.25
C TRP A 95 5.75 -12.83 -3.46
N GLN A 96 5.00 -12.80 -4.57
CA GLN A 96 5.39 -13.43 -5.83
C GLN A 96 6.69 -12.79 -6.35
N GLU A 97 6.70 -11.49 -6.63
CA GLU A 97 7.89 -10.73 -7.06
C GLU A 97 7.75 -9.24 -6.68
N PRO A 98 8.85 -8.51 -6.36
CA PRO A 98 8.80 -7.08 -6.04
C PRO A 98 8.12 -6.24 -7.14
N GLU A 99 8.44 -6.53 -8.41
CA GLU A 99 7.92 -5.83 -9.58
C GLU A 99 6.41 -6.07 -9.78
N LEU A 100 5.93 -7.28 -9.47
CA LEU A 100 4.51 -7.61 -9.57
C LEU A 100 3.69 -6.81 -8.56
N GLY A 101 4.17 -6.69 -7.31
CA GLY A 101 3.51 -5.86 -6.30
C GLY A 101 3.54 -4.37 -6.65
N PHE A 102 4.65 -3.89 -7.24
CA PHE A 102 4.78 -2.51 -7.70
C PHE A 102 3.79 -2.19 -8.84
N GLU A 103 3.68 -3.04 -9.85
CA GLU A 103 2.74 -2.86 -10.95
C GLU A 103 1.28 -3.01 -10.49
N ALA A 104 1.02 -3.94 -9.55
CA ALA A 104 -0.28 -4.07 -8.90
C ALA A 104 -0.71 -2.78 -8.17
N THR A 105 0.23 -2.16 -7.44
CA THR A 105 0.04 -0.87 -6.77
C THR A 105 -0.37 0.21 -7.78
N LYS A 106 0.41 0.37 -8.85
CA LYS A 106 0.11 1.35 -9.91
C LYS A 106 -1.22 1.11 -10.58
N GLN A 107 -1.57 -0.15 -10.84
CA GLN A 107 -2.83 -0.50 -11.48
C GLN A 107 -4.03 -0.05 -10.65
N VAL A 108 -4.00 -0.29 -9.34
CA VAL A 108 -5.08 0.12 -8.43
C VAL A 108 -5.17 1.63 -8.35
N ILE A 109 -4.04 2.32 -8.18
CA ILE A 109 -4.01 3.80 -8.15
C ILE A 109 -4.56 4.38 -9.46
N ARG A 110 -4.16 3.84 -10.62
CA ARG A 110 -4.67 4.24 -11.93
C ARG A 110 -6.19 4.08 -12.04
N LEU A 111 -6.74 2.98 -11.52
CA LEU A 111 -8.19 2.75 -11.53
C LEU A 111 -8.94 3.67 -10.56
N LEU A 112 -8.36 3.97 -9.39
CA LEU A 112 -8.95 4.88 -8.40
C LEU A 112 -8.81 6.36 -8.79
N ARG A 113 -7.78 6.71 -9.57
CA ARG A 113 -7.38 8.09 -9.88
C ARG A 113 -8.54 8.99 -10.29
N PRO A 114 -9.47 8.61 -11.20
CA PRO A 114 -10.58 9.49 -11.57
C PRO A 114 -11.45 9.91 -10.39
N ASN A 115 -11.71 8.99 -9.45
CA ASN A 115 -12.51 9.26 -8.25
C ASN A 115 -11.72 10.09 -7.24
N LEU A 116 -10.42 9.80 -7.05
CA LEU A 116 -9.55 10.58 -6.16
C LEU A 116 -9.41 12.03 -6.63
N MET A 117 -9.17 12.24 -7.92
CA MET A 117 -9.03 13.58 -8.51
C MET A 117 -10.33 14.38 -8.40
N ARG A 118 -11.48 13.77 -8.71
CA ARG A 118 -12.80 14.42 -8.57
C ARG A 118 -13.06 14.81 -7.11
N PHE A 119 -12.71 13.94 -6.16
CA PHE A 119 -12.88 14.23 -4.75
C PHE A 119 -11.98 15.39 -4.30
N ALA A 120 -10.71 15.41 -4.71
CA ALA A 120 -9.75 16.46 -4.38
C ALA A 120 -10.11 17.82 -4.99
N GLU A 121 -10.71 17.84 -6.19
CA GLU A 121 -11.23 19.05 -6.81
C GLU A 121 -12.36 19.67 -5.97
N ALA A 122 -13.29 18.84 -5.50
CA ALA A 122 -14.39 19.29 -4.64
C ALA A 122 -13.95 19.55 -3.18
N ASN A 123 -12.88 18.89 -2.73
CA ASN A 123 -12.36 18.96 -1.37
C ASN A 123 -10.84 19.12 -1.40
N PRO A 124 -10.32 20.34 -1.66
CA PRO A 124 -8.89 20.58 -1.77
C PRO A 124 -8.13 20.08 -0.52
N PRO A 125 -7.04 19.31 -0.68
CA PRO A 125 -6.34 18.72 0.46
C PRO A 125 -5.61 19.79 1.26
N GLY A 126 -5.84 19.80 2.57
CA GLY A 126 -5.11 20.62 3.53
C GLY A 126 -4.18 19.77 4.41
N PHE A 127 -3.25 20.44 5.09
CA PHE A 127 -2.44 19.79 6.12
C PHE A 127 -3.24 19.55 7.39
N GLU A 128 -3.25 18.32 7.91
CA GLU A 128 -3.84 18.04 9.22
C GLU A 128 -3.10 18.78 10.35
N ARG A 129 -1.78 18.92 10.19
CA ARG A 129 -0.89 19.67 11.08
C ARG A 129 -0.08 20.63 10.23
N ARG A 130 -0.12 21.93 10.55
CA ARG A 130 0.60 22.96 9.80
C ARG A 130 2.08 22.62 9.67
N SER A 131 2.57 22.51 8.44
CA SER A 131 4.00 22.49 8.13
C SER A 131 4.49 23.92 7.91
N LYS A 132 5.66 24.26 8.44
CA LYS A 132 6.33 25.55 8.14
C LYS A 132 7.12 25.51 6.83
N PHE A 133 7.32 24.33 6.24
CA PHE A 133 8.28 24.11 5.17
C PHE A 133 7.63 23.58 3.88
N ALA A 134 6.44 22.99 3.95
CA ALA A 134 5.73 22.46 2.80
C ALA A 134 4.60 23.39 2.38
N SER A 135 4.46 23.61 1.07
CA SER A 135 3.36 24.37 0.47
C SER A 135 2.12 23.50 0.25
N GLU A 136 0.98 24.16 0.08
CA GLU A 136 -0.25 23.52 -0.38
C GLU A 136 -0.06 22.85 -1.76
N MET A 137 -0.98 21.97 -2.12
CA MET A 137 -1.02 21.29 -3.41
C MET A 137 -2.24 21.74 -4.18
N GLY A 138 -2.04 22.28 -5.38
CA GLY A 138 -3.13 22.47 -6.34
C GLY A 138 -3.56 21.13 -6.95
N LEU A 139 -4.66 21.12 -7.70
CA LEU A 139 -5.17 19.90 -8.35
C LEU A 139 -4.13 19.28 -9.30
N ALA A 140 -3.32 20.09 -9.98
CA ALA A 140 -2.22 19.60 -10.82
C ALA A 140 -1.15 18.85 -9.99
N ASP A 141 -0.75 19.39 -8.84
CA ASP A 141 0.20 18.76 -7.93
C ASP A 141 -0.33 17.44 -7.38
N VAL A 142 -1.62 17.38 -7.03
CA VAL A 142 -2.30 16.15 -6.61
C VAL A 142 -2.17 15.09 -7.71
N GLY A 143 -2.43 15.47 -8.97
CA GLY A 143 -2.26 14.59 -10.11
C GLY A 143 -0.83 14.06 -10.25
N ILE A 144 0.17 14.94 -10.19
CA ILE A 144 1.59 14.58 -10.26
C ILE A 144 1.98 13.64 -9.11
N SER A 145 1.55 13.95 -7.89
CA SER A 145 1.82 13.12 -6.70
C SER A 145 1.22 11.73 -6.85
N LEU A 146 -0.02 11.60 -7.35
CA LEU A 146 -0.64 10.29 -7.58
C LEU A 146 0.04 9.48 -8.69
N ASP A 147 0.62 10.13 -9.70
CA ASP A 147 1.34 9.44 -10.80
C ASP A 147 2.80 9.14 -10.46
N ALA A 148 3.30 9.67 -9.34
CA ALA A 148 4.68 9.51 -8.94
C ALA A 148 5.01 8.01 -8.64
N PRO A 149 6.17 7.50 -9.09
CA PRO A 149 6.63 6.14 -8.83
C PRO A 149 6.53 5.67 -7.37
N SER A 150 6.77 6.54 -6.39
CA SER A 150 6.72 6.20 -4.96
C SER A 150 5.32 6.23 -4.33
N SER A 151 4.28 6.48 -5.13
CA SER A 151 2.89 6.38 -4.69
C SER A 151 2.57 4.94 -4.23
N LYS A 152 1.65 4.82 -3.26
CA LYS A 152 1.29 3.55 -2.66
C LYS A 152 -0.19 3.47 -2.33
N VAL A 153 -0.71 2.26 -2.37
CA VAL A 153 -2.01 1.89 -1.83
C VAL A 153 -1.78 0.82 -0.77
N TRP A 154 -2.31 0.99 0.43
CA TRP A 154 -2.06 0.08 1.55
C TRP A 154 -3.20 0.10 2.56
N VAL A 155 -3.17 -0.78 3.56
CA VAL A 155 -4.05 -0.68 4.73
C VAL A 155 -3.61 0.48 5.63
N GLY A 156 -4.55 1.11 6.32
CA GLY A 156 -4.25 2.08 7.38
C GLY A 156 -3.45 1.43 8.52
N GLU A 157 -2.41 2.11 9.01
CA GLU A 157 -1.50 1.57 10.02
C GLU A 157 -2.21 1.23 11.34
N GLU A 158 -3.26 1.97 11.68
CA GLU A 158 -4.08 1.75 12.87
C GLU A 158 -4.76 0.37 12.90
N VAL A 159 -5.08 -0.20 11.73
CA VAL A 159 -5.71 -1.52 11.63
C VAL A 159 -4.71 -2.64 11.94
N LEU A 160 -3.41 -2.40 11.71
CA LEU A 160 -2.36 -3.38 11.92
C LEU A 160 -1.98 -3.58 13.39
N ILE A 161 -2.31 -2.62 14.27
CA ILE A 161 -1.85 -2.63 15.68
C ILE A 161 -2.53 -3.73 16.51
N SER A 162 -3.65 -4.28 16.06
CA SER A 162 -4.45 -5.26 16.82
C SER A 162 -4.97 -6.45 15.99
N SER A 163 -4.50 -6.63 14.76
CA SER A 163 -5.08 -7.61 13.85
C SER A 163 -4.57 -9.03 14.09
N GLN A 164 -5.51 -9.95 14.29
CA GLN A 164 -5.36 -11.40 14.18
C GLN A 164 -6.50 -11.87 13.27
N PRO A 165 -6.34 -12.97 12.50
CA PRO A 165 -5.21 -13.90 12.44
C PRO A 165 -4.00 -13.38 11.63
N GLU A 166 -2.95 -14.20 11.57
CA GLU A 166 -1.72 -13.95 10.79
C GLU A 166 -1.58 -14.91 9.61
N LEU A 167 -1.12 -14.39 8.47
CA LEU A 167 -0.67 -15.19 7.32
C LEU A 167 0.58 -15.99 7.70
N VAL A 168 0.66 -17.23 7.21
CA VAL A 168 1.86 -18.06 7.32
C VAL A 168 2.60 -18.00 6.00
N VAL A 169 3.64 -17.16 5.94
CA VAL A 169 4.49 -17.04 4.76
C VAL A 169 5.92 -17.37 5.16
N GLN A 170 6.39 -18.55 4.76
CA GLN A 170 7.65 -19.12 5.21
C GLN A 170 8.83 -18.16 5.03
N ARG A 171 8.92 -17.49 3.88
CA ARG A 171 9.96 -16.49 3.59
C ARG A 171 9.96 -15.35 4.59
N TRP A 172 8.78 -14.84 4.96
CA TRP A 172 8.66 -13.74 5.91
C TRP A 172 9.05 -14.18 7.33
N ILE A 173 8.70 -15.43 7.70
CA ILE A 173 9.08 -16.03 8.98
C ILE A 173 10.61 -16.20 9.07
N GLU A 174 11.25 -16.71 8.01
CA GLU A 174 12.72 -16.92 8.00
C GLU A 174 13.54 -15.62 8.02
N ASN A 175 12.93 -14.53 7.55
CA ASN A 175 13.52 -13.20 7.58
C ASN A 175 13.12 -12.40 8.85
N GLU A 176 12.31 -12.97 9.74
CA GLU A 176 11.99 -12.37 11.03
C GLU A 176 13.28 -12.17 11.85
N GLY A 177 13.49 -10.94 12.34
CA GLY A 177 14.70 -10.57 13.10
C GLY A 177 15.94 -10.28 12.25
N ARG A 178 15.93 -10.53 10.93
CA ARG A 178 16.98 -10.08 10.01
C ARG A 178 16.74 -8.62 9.62
N GLY A 179 16.87 -7.72 10.59
CA GLY A 179 16.72 -6.30 10.33
C GLY A 179 17.64 -5.85 9.20
N ILE A 180 17.07 -5.24 8.15
CA ILE A 180 17.87 -4.44 7.22
C ILE A 180 18.49 -3.31 8.06
N MET A 181 19.81 -3.12 7.94
CA MET A 181 20.57 -2.09 8.66
C MET A 181 19.80 -0.75 8.70
N GLY A 182 19.42 -0.32 9.90
CA GLY A 182 18.71 0.95 10.13
C GLY A 182 17.23 0.82 10.52
N MET A 183 16.59 -0.33 10.30
CA MET A 183 15.27 -0.62 10.86
C MET A 183 15.42 -1.39 12.17
N TRP A 184 15.20 -0.69 13.30
CA TRP A 184 14.90 -1.36 14.56
C TRP A 184 13.78 -2.35 14.33
N CYS A 185 14.01 -3.59 14.76
CA CYS A 185 13.15 -4.75 14.66
C CYS A 185 11.68 -4.35 14.77
N LYS A 186 11.08 -4.09 13.61
CA LYS A 186 9.64 -3.98 13.47
C LYS A 186 9.15 -5.39 13.89
N GLY A 187 8.45 -5.53 15.03
CA GLY A 187 8.02 -6.80 15.66
C GLY A 187 6.99 -7.64 14.87
N PRO A 188 6.34 -8.68 15.41
CA PRO A 188 5.61 -9.71 14.65
C PRO A 188 4.37 -9.27 13.84
N ARG A 189 4.01 -7.98 13.84
CA ARG A 189 2.75 -7.45 13.31
C ARG A 189 2.63 -7.43 11.79
N TRP A 190 3.67 -7.84 11.06
CA TRP A 190 3.71 -7.78 9.59
C TRP A 190 2.99 -8.95 8.95
N ARG A 191 2.85 -10.06 9.67
CA ARG A 191 2.07 -11.21 9.23
C ARG A 191 0.57 -11.03 9.47
N CYS A 192 0.15 -10.01 10.21
CA CYS A 192 -1.25 -9.73 10.48
C CYS A 192 -2.05 -9.65 9.17
N ALA A 193 -3.21 -10.30 9.16
CA ALA A 193 -4.15 -10.35 8.06
C ALA A 193 -5.42 -9.58 8.45
N PRO A 194 -5.37 -8.24 8.49
CA PRO A 194 -6.48 -7.42 8.95
C PRO A 194 -7.73 -7.68 8.12
N GLU A 195 -8.89 -7.52 8.76
CA GLU A 195 -10.17 -7.33 8.09
C GLU A 195 -10.56 -5.87 8.31
N SER A 196 -10.83 -5.15 7.22
CA SER A 196 -11.17 -3.73 7.24
C SER A 196 -12.13 -3.43 6.11
N GLY A 197 -12.72 -2.24 6.10
CA GLY A 197 -13.44 -1.69 4.96
C GLY A 197 -12.76 -0.46 4.38
N GLU A 198 -11.47 -0.24 4.71
CA GLU A 198 -10.76 0.99 4.38
C GLU A 198 -9.35 0.76 3.83
N ILE A 199 -9.01 1.54 2.82
CA ILE A 199 -7.72 1.57 2.14
C ILE A 199 -7.18 3.00 2.18
N GLU A 200 -5.88 3.11 2.39
CA GLU A 200 -5.16 4.37 2.31
C GLU A 200 -4.36 4.45 1.00
N VAL A 201 -4.57 5.53 0.24
CA VAL A 201 -3.78 5.86 -0.95
C VAL A 201 -2.90 7.05 -0.62
N LYS A 202 -1.58 6.91 -0.79
CA LYS A 202 -0.63 8.03 -0.70
C LYS A 202 0.01 8.24 -2.06
N GLY A 203 -0.02 9.47 -2.55
CA GLY A 203 0.82 9.88 -3.67
C GLY A 203 2.31 9.79 -3.32
N GLY A 204 3.18 9.91 -4.31
CA GLY A 204 4.60 10.09 -4.09
C GLY A 204 4.91 11.48 -3.55
N LEU A 205 6.03 11.57 -2.83
CA LEU A 205 6.54 12.82 -2.28
C LEU A 205 7.04 13.70 -3.43
N ILE A 206 6.46 14.88 -3.59
CA ILE A 206 6.90 15.86 -4.59
C ILE A 206 7.23 17.19 -3.93
N ASP A 207 8.26 17.88 -4.41
CA ASP A 207 8.62 19.23 -3.97
C ASP A 207 7.74 20.31 -4.60
N SER A 208 7.99 21.58 -4.26
CA SER A 208 7.24 22.73 -4.79
C SER A 208 7.35 22.90 -6.30
N ASP A 209 8.34 22.29 -6.94
CA ASP A 209 8.52 22.31 -8.40
C ASP A 209 7.81 21.12 -9.08
N GLY A 210 7.10 20.29 -8.32
CA GLY A 210 6.45 19.07 -8.81
C GLY A 210 7.43 17.92 -9.07
N ARG A 211 8.69 18.01 -8.60
CA ARG A 211 9.67 16.93 -8.78
C ARG A 211 9.55 15.92 -7.67
N GLU A 212 9.55 14.65 -8.03
CA GLU A 212 9.55 13.57 -7.06
C GLU A 212 10.83 13.56 -6.21
N ARG A 213 10.65 13.36 -4.91
CA ARG A 213 11.71 13.21 -3.90
C ARG A 213 11.51 11.88 -3.20
N ILE A 214 12.25 10.85 -3.63
CA ILE A 214 12.23 9.53 -3.00
C ILE A 214 13.31 9.49 -1.91
N PRO A 215 12.97 9.40 -0.62
CA PRO A 215 13.93 9.18 0.43
C PRO A 215 14.68 7.87 0.21
N GLU A 216 15.97 7.84 0.56
CA GLU A 216 16.82 6.64 0.44
C GLU A 216 16.21 5.40 1.10
N SER A 217 15.57 5.58 2.27
CA SER A 217 14.86 4.52 3.00
C SER A 217 13.60 4.00 2.31
N LYS A 218 13.15 4.59 1.20
CA LYS A 218 11.98 4.14 0.44
C LYS A 218 12.34 3.52 -0.91
N VAL A 219 13.60 3.58 -1.33
CA VAL A 219 14.06 3.11 -2.66
C VAL A 219 13.86 1.60 -2.83
N ARG A 220 14.08 0.83 -1.77
CA ARG A 220 14.01 -0.64 -1.79
C ARG A 220 12.70 -1.19 -1.23
N ARG A 221 11.66 -0.36 -1.12
CA ARG A 221 10.38 -0.71 -0.50
C ARG A 221 9.75 -1.98 -1.08
N SER A 222 9.76 -2.14 -2.41
CA SER A 222 9.17 -3.33 -3.03
C SER A 222 9.89 -4.60 -2.61
N GLU A 223 11.23 -4.55 -2.51
CA GLU A 223 12.04 -5.66 -2.00
C GLU A 223 11.76 -5.90 -0.52
N GLU A 224 11.61 -4.85 0.28
CA GLU A 224 11.23 -4.98 1.70
C GLU A 224 9.89 -5.71 1.85
N ILE A 225 8.86 -5.32 1.11
CA ILE A 225 7.56 -5.98 1.19
C ILE A 225 7.65 -7.43 0.69
N HIS A 226 8.44 -7.69 -0.35
CA HIS A 226 8.66 -9.04 -0.86
C HIS A 226 9.32 -9.96 0.16
N PHE A 227 10.38 -9.51 0.84
CA PHE A 227 11.15 -10.32 1.79
C PHE A 227 10.54 -10.38 3.19
N PHE A 228 9.84 -9.33 3.64
CA PHE A 228 9.38 -9.18 5.02
C PHE A 228 7.86 -9.01 5.16
N GLY A 229 7.13 -8.82 4.06
CA GLY A 229 5.68 -8.61 4.05
C GLY A 229 5.23 -7.19 4.38
N PHE A 230 6.18 -6.25 4.61
CA PHE A 230 5.90 -4.87 5.06
C PHE A 230 7.09 -3.91 4.77
N THR A 231 6.90 -2.60 4.98
CA THR A 231 7.89 -1.51 4.78
C THR A 231 7.77 -0.42 5.84
#